data_AF-A0A1M3N360-F1
#
_entry.id   AF-A0A1M3N360-F1
#
_cell.length_a   1.000
_cell.length_b   1.000
_cell.length_c   1.000
_cell.angle_alpha   90.00
_cell.angle_beta   90.00
_cell.angle_gamma   90.00
#
_symmetry.space_group_name_H-M   'P 1'
#
loop_
_entity.id
_entity.type
_entity.pdbx_description
1 polymer ?
#
loop_
_entity_poly.entity_id
_entity_poly.type
_entity_poly.pdbx_seq_one_letter_code
_entity_poly.pdbx_strand_id
1 'polypeptide(L)'
;MGMFDHLARCSDMKTEDADAACASREAFTSLLQRLAQVSAPNTGAASLLVALSRLARRPSEWVDGDLAIELLDGDDCTVVDVMTDLGAGMRERLLQPVRLRIPLSELTDALDADASHLAGALRVSRRSWKRVTLDATAPVRRSSRPPRISDTSLVAVRTPLPKPTPKRPSVTDEASIDAGWDE
;
A
#
# COMPACT_ATOMS: atom_id res chain seq x y z
N MET A 1 -23.76 -14.99 11.26
CA MET A 1 -24.03 -13.61 11.69
C MET A 1 -22.70 -12.89 11.64
N GLY A 2 -22.54 -11.98 10.69
CA GLY A 2 -21.36 -11.13 10.56
C GLY A 2 -21.27 -10.13 11.71
N MET A 3 -20.04 -9.72 12.03
CA MET A 3 -19.70 -8.85 13.16
C MET A 3 -20.44 -7.49 13.15
N PHE A 4 -20.88 -7.02 11.97
CA PHE A 4 -21.52 -5.73 11.79
C PHE A 4 -22.98 -5.82 11.30
N ASP A 5 -23.60 -7.00 11.41
CA ASP A 5 -24.98 -7.23 10.95
C ASP A 5 -26.01 -6.35 11.68
N HIS A 6 -25.68 -5.82 12.87
CA HIS A 6 -26.53 -4.90 13.64
C HIS A 6 -26.68 -3.52 13.01
N LEU A 7 -25.78 -3.12 12.10
CA LEU A 7 -25.84 -1.83 11.42
C LEU A 7 -26.97 -1.86 10.38
N ALA A 8 -28.07 -1.14 10.60
CA ALA A 8 -29.18 -1.05 9.63
C ALA A 8 -29.01 0.12 8.67
N ARG A 9 -28.28 1.16 9.09
CA ARG A 9 -27.89 2.34 8.31
C ARG A 9 -26.40 2.64 8.54
N CYS A 10 -25.79 3.40 7.63
CA CYS A 10 -24.41 3.84 7.81
C CYS A 10 -24.21 4.69 9.07
N SER A 11 -25.20 5.53 9.42
CA SER A 11 -25.22 6.34 10.64
C SER A 11 -25.26 5.56 11.95
N ASP A 12 -25.62 4.28 11.91
CA ASP A 12 -25.69 3.44 13.11
C ASP A 12 -24.29 3.01 13.57
N MET A 13 -23.27 3.17 12.71
CA MET A 13 -21.89 2.81 12.99
C MET A 13 -21.35 3.65 14.14
N LYS A 14 -20.91 2.97 15.20
CA LYS A 14 -20.31 3.64 16.34
C LYS A 14 -18.79 3.65 16.25
N THR A 15 -18.20 4.47 17.12
CA THR A 15 -16.76 4.52 17.35
C THR A 15 -16.18 3.15 17.68
N GLU A 16 -16.90 2.35 18.48
CA GLU A 16 -16.48 1.01 18.90
C GLU A 16 -16.46 0.03 17.73
N ASP A 17 -17.44 0.10 16.83
CA ASP A 17 -17.49 -0.73 15.61
C ASP A 17 -16.28 -0.44 14.71
N ALA A 18 -15.96 0.85 14.54
CA ALA A 18 -14.81 1.29 13.75
C ALA A 18 -13.47 0.86 14.37
N ASP A 19 -13.32 0.95 15.70
CA ASP A 19 -12.13 0.46 16.40
C ASP A 19 -11.97 -1.06 16.27
N ALA A 20 -13.08 -1.80 16.43
CA ALA A 20 -13.06 -3.25 16.33
C ALA A 20 -12.74 -3.71 14.89
N ALA A 21 -13.22 -2.97 13.88
CA ALA A 21 -12.88 -3.20 12.48
C ALA A 21 -11.39 -3.00 12.19
N CYS A 22 -10.72 -2.02 12.82
CA CYS A 22 -9.30 -1.76 12.60
C CYS A 22 -8.37 -2.89 13.08
N ALA A 23 -8.86 -3.80 13.93
CA ALA A 23 -8.07 -4.88 14.51
C ALA A 23 -7.52 -5.88 13.48
N SER A 24 -8.18 -6.05 12.33
CA SER A 24 -7.74 -6.96 11.27
C SER A 24 -8.22 -6.50 9.89
N ARG A 25 -7.54 -6.97 8.83
CA ARG A 25 -7.93 -6.71 7.45
C ARG A 25 -9.32 -7.26 7.16
N GLU A 26 -9.63 -8.44 7.68
CA GLU A 26 -10.89 -9.16 7.49
C GLU A 26 -12.06 -8.43 8.15
N ALA A 27 -11.86 -7.94 9.39
CA ALA A 27 -12.88 -7.17 10.09
C ALA A 27 -13.14 -5.83 9.38
N PHE A 28 -12.09 -5.12 8.96
CA PHE A 28 -12.26 -3.86 8.23
C PHE A 28 -12.97 -4.09 6.88
N THR A 29 -12.60 -5.14 6.15
CA THR A 29 -13.30 -5.53 4.91
C THR A 29 -14.77 -5.81 5.16
N SER A 30 -15.09 -6.55 6.24
CA SER A 30 -16.48 -6.86 6.62
C SER A 30 -17.28 -5.60 6.95
N LEU A 31 -16.67 -4.62 7.64
CA LEU A 31 -17.30 -3.33 7.92
C LEU A 31 -17.60 -2.58 6.61
N LEU A 32 -16.63 -2.45 5.71
CA LEU A 32 -16.82 -1.74 4.44
C LEU A 32 -17.91 -2.39 3.58
N GLN A 33 -17.92 -3.72 3.50
CA GLN A 33 -18.96 -4.46 2.78
C GLN A 33 -20.34 -4.23 3.39
N ARG A 34 -20.44 -4.23 4.73
CA ARG A 34 -21.70 -3.95 5.41
C ARG A 34 -22.18 -2.53 5.11
N LEU A 35 -21.30 -1.54 5.24
CA LEU A 35 -21.62 -0.14 4.93
C LEU A 35 -22.08 0.02 3.47
N ALA A 36 -21.44 -0.66 2.52
CA ALA A 36 -21.89 -0.66 1.13
C ALA A 36 -23.30 -1.23 0.96
N GLN A 37 -23.63 -2.34 1.64
CA GLN A 37 -24.96 -2.93 1.60
C GLN A 37 -26.03 -1.98 2.13
N VAL A 38 -25.78 -1.33 3.27
CA VAL A 38 -26.76 -0.44 3.90
C VAL A 38 -26.70 1.00 3.42
N SER A 39 -25.73 1.34 2.58
CA SER A 39 -25.62 2.67 1.99
C SER A 39 -26.82 2.96 1.08
N ALA A 40 -27.39 4.14 1.29
CA ALA A 40 -28.34 4.81 0.41
C ALA A 40 -28.23 6.32 0.66
N PRO A 41 -28.75 7.18 -0.24
CA PRO A 41 -28.66 8.63 -0.06
C PRO A 41 -29.24 9.06 1.29
N ASN A 42 -28.54 9.94 1.99
CA ASN A 42 -28.93 10.48 3.30
C ASN A 42 -29.02 9.45 4.45
N THR A 43 -28.32 8.31 4.34
CA THR A 43 -28.24 7.30 5.43
C THR A 43 -27.04 7.49 6.35
N GLY A 44 -26.30 8.59 6.20
CA GLY A 44 -25.11 8.89 7.00
C GLY A 44 -23.87 8.13 6.53
N ALA A 45 -23.71 7.95 5.21
CA ALA A 45 -22.55 7.26 4.63
C ALA A 45 -21.22 7.95 4.95
N ALA A 46 -21.24 9.24 5.28
CA ALA A 46 -20.09 9.98 5.80
C ALA A 46 -19.45 9.34 7.06
N SER A 47 -20.19 8.52 7.81
CA SER A 47 -19.65 7.76 8.94
C SER A 47 -18.47 6.87 8.54
N LEU A 48 -18.40 6.42 7.29
CA LEU A 48 -17.23 5.71 6.75
C LEU A 48 -15.92 6.50 6.93
N LEU A 49 -15.96 7.82 6.77
CA LEU A 49 -14.78 8.67 6.92
C LEU A 49 -14.20 8.57 8.34
N VAL A 50 -15.05 8.38 9.36
CA VAL A 50 -14.63 8.14 10.73
C VAL A 50 -13.84 6.83 10.81
N ALA A 51 -14.35 5.74 10.23
CA ALA A 51 -13.64 4.45 10.23
C ALA A 51 -12.28 4.53 9.53
N LEU A 52 -12.22 5.21 8.38
CA LEU A 52 -10.98 5.44 7.64
C LEU A 52 -9.99 6.31 8.41
N SER A 53 -10.48 7.39 9.05
CA SER A 53 -9.70 8.27 9.93
C SER A 53 -9.13 7.51 11.13
N ARG A 54 -9.88 6.57 11.71
CA ARG A 54 -9.37 5.71 12.79
C ARG A 54 -8.28 4.77 12.33
N LEU A 55 -8.45 4.15 11.16
CA LEU A 55 -7.40 3.33 10.55
C LEU A 55 -6.15 4.16 10.26
N ALA A 56 -6.31 5.41 9.83
CA ALA A 56 -5.20 6.34 9.59
C ALA A 56 -4.50 6.78 10.89
N ARG A 57 -5.19 6.79 12.03
CA ARG A 57 -4.66 7.30 13.29
C ARG A 57 -3.76 6.32 14.01
N ARG A 58 -4.03 5.01 13.90
CA ARG A 58 -3.37 3.98 14.70
C ARG A 58 -2.51 3.07 13.81
N PRO A 59 -1.30 2.69 14.25
CA PRO A 59 -0.49 1.72 13.54
C PRO A 59 -1.13 0.34 13.64
N SER A 60 -1.71 -0.13 12.54
CA SER A 60 -2.25 -1.48 12.39
C SER A 60 -1.18 -2.44 11.87
N GLU A 61 -1.07 -3.64 12.43
CA GLU A 61 -0.09 -4.66 12.00
C GLU A 61 -0.22 -5.05 10.53
N TRP A 62 -1.42 -4.91 9.97
CA TRP A 62 -1.76 -5.34 8.62
C TRP A 62 -1.72 -4.21 7.58
N VAL A 63 -1.32 -3.00 7.99
CA VAL A 63 -1.22 -1.82 7.11
C VAL A 63 0.25 -1.42 7.04
N ASP A 64 0.84 -1.53 5.85
CA ASP A 64 2.19 -1.05 5.58
C ASP A 64 2.13 0.25 4.76
N GLY A 65 2.82 1.29 5.23
CA GLY A 65 2.78 2.64 4.65
C GLY A 65 1.71 3.57 5.24
N ASP A 66 1.59 4.75 4.62
CA ASP A 66 0.65 5.80 5.03
C ASP A 66 -0.65 5.68 4.23
N LEU A 67 -1.83 5.81 4.85
CA LEU A 67 -3.08 5.68 4.11
C LEU A 67 -3.27 6.78 3.05
N ALA A 68 -3.71 6.35 1.87
CA ALA A 68 -4.18 7.19 0.78
C ALA A 68 -5.51 6.63 0.28
N ILE A 69 -6.58 7.40 0.42
CA ILE A 69 -7.94 7.00 0.05
C ILE A 69 -8.36 7.81 -1.17
N GLU A 70 -8.95 7.13 -2.15
CA GLU A 70 -9.59 7.79 -3.28
C GLU A 70 -11.11 7.55 -3.24
N LEU A 71 -11.86 8.65 -3.26
CA LEU A 71 -13.30 8.67 -3.45
C LEU A 71 -13.54 9.07 -4.90
N LEU A 72 -14.13 8.18 -5.68
CA LEU A 72 -14.36 8.35 -7.11
C LEU A 72 -15.86 8.42 -7.38
N ASP A 73 -16.25 9.36 -8.23
CA ASP A 73 -17.59 9.47 -8.75
C ASP A 73 -17.86 8.32 -9.74
N GLY A 74 -18.95 7.58 -9.50
CA GLY A 74 -19.43 6.45 -10.28
C GLY A 74 -20.87 6.66 -10.72
N ASP A 75 -21.18 7.87 -11.19
CA ASP A 75 -22.47 8.39 -11.63
C ASP A 75 -23.55 8.41 -10.52
N ASP A 76 -24.03 7.24 -10.09
CA ASP A 76 -25.04 7.08 -9.02
C ASP A 76 -24.45 6.46 -7.73
N CYS A 77 -23.13 6.30 -7.70
CA CYS A 77 -22.43 5.69 -6.59
C CYS A 77 -21.07 6.34 -6.35
N THR A 78 -20.53 6.15 -5.15
CA THR A 78 -19.16 6.53 -4.83
C THR A 78 -18.32 5.27 -4.71
N VAL A 79 -17.23 5.18 -5.47
CA VAL A 79 -16.25 4.11 -5.32
C VAL A 79 -15.17 4.57 -4.35
N VAL A 80 -14.95 3.77 -3.31
CA VAL A 80 -13.93 4.00 -2.28
C VAL A 80 -12.78 3.03 -2.53
N ASP A 81 -11.62 3.56 -2.90
CA ASP A 81 -10.37 2.81 -3.00
C ASP A 81 -9.48 3.16 -1.80
N VAL A 82 -9.06 2.14 -1.06
CA VAL A 82 -8.20 2.29 0.12
C VAL A 82 -6.82 1.76 -0.24
N MET A 83 -5.84 2.67 -0.28
CA MET A 83 -4.47 2.39 -0.65
C MET A 83 -3.52 2.80 0.48
N THR A 84 -2.27 2.36 0.36
CA THR A 84 -1.15 2.83 1.16
C THR A 84 -0.08 3.43 0.26
N ASP A 85 0.56 4.49 0.72
CA ASP A 85 1.74 5.10 0.13
C ASP A 85 2.99 4.54 0.85
N LEU A 86 3.77 3.75 0.13
CA LEU A 86 4.99 3.12 0.63
C LEU A 86 6.20 4.08 0.56
N GLY A 87 6.05 5.27 0.00
CA GLY A 87 7.11 6.21 -0.33
C GLY A 87 7.53 6.11 -1.80
N ALA A 88 8.35 7.07 -2.25
CA ALA A 88 8.84 7.17 -3.64
C ALA A 88 7.74 7.18 -4.72
N GLY A 89 6.51 7.59 -4.36
CA GLY A 89 5.36 7.60 -5.25
C GLY A 89 4.74 6.21 -5.50
N MET A 90 5.19 5.18 -4.79
CA MET A 90 4.61 3.85 -4.87
C MET A 90 3.35 3.76 -4.00
N ARG A 91 2.21 3.52 -4.65
CA ARG A 91 0.94 3.24 -3.99
C ARG A 91 0.53 1.80 -4.19
N GLU A 92 0.10 1.16 -3.12
CA GLU A 92 -0.41 -0.21 -3.14
C GLU A 92 -1.86 -0.22 -2.66
N ARG A 93 -2.70 -1.01 -3.33
CA ARG A 93 -4.09 -1.17 -2.92
C ARG A 93 -4.17 -2.09 -1.69
N LEU A 94 -4.76 -1.57 -0.61
CA LEU A 94 -4.91 -2.29 0.64
C LEU A 94 -6.12 -3.23 0.63
N LEU A 95 -7.24 -2.80 0.04
CA LEU A 95 -8.52 -3.53 0.04
C LEU A 95 -9.17 -3.51 -1.34
N GLN A 96 -10.08 -4.44 -1.62
CA GLN A 96 -10.90 -4.36 -2.83
C GLN A 96 -11.75 -3.07 -2.80
N PRO A 97 -11.89 -2.35 -3.93
CA PRO A 97 -12.70 -1.14 -3.97
C PRO A 97 -14.15 -1.42 -3.60
N VAL A 98 -14.75 -0.53 -2.81
CA VAL A 98 -16.10 -0.68 -2.31
C VAL A 98 -17.01 0.39 -2.92
N ARG A 99 -18.22 0.01 -3.34
CA ARG A 99 -19.19 0.92 -3.94
C ARG A 99 -20.27 1.29 -2.94
N LEU A 100 -20.38 2.56 -2.61
CA LEU A 100 -21.47 3.10 -1.80
C LEU A 100 -22.56 3.65 -2.72
N ARG A 101 -23.82 3.32 -2.46
CA ARG A 101 -25.00 3.80 -3.22
C ARG A 101 -25.38 5.23 -2.82
N ILE A 102 -24.41 6.13 -2.89
CA ILE A 102 -24.55 7.56 -2.59
C ILE A 102 -23.75 8.37 -3.62
N PRO A 103 -24.20 9.58 -3.97
CA PRO A 103 -23.41 10.47 -4.82
C PRO A 103 -22.16 10.94 -4.08
N LEU A 104 -21.07 11.20 -4.83
CA LEU A 104 -19.82 11.70 -4.26
C LEU A 104 -20.03 12.99 -3.46
N SER A 105 -20.96 13.84 -3.90
CA SER A 105 -21.28 15.11 -3.23
C SER A 105 -21.67 14.93 -1.77
N GLU A 106 -22.36 13.85 -1.39
CA GLU A 106 -22.75 13.61 0.01
C GLU A 106 -21.52 13.49 0.93
N LEU A 107 -20.45 12.84 0.47
CA LEU A 107 -19.21 12.77 1.24
C LEU A 107 -18.44 14.10 1.23
N THR A 108 -18.45 14.81 0.09
CA THR A 108 -17.72 16.06 0.00
C THR A 108 -18.36 17.19 0.79
N ASP A 109 -19.70 17.24 0.80
CA ASP A 109 -20.47 18.21 1.58
C ASP A 109 -20.31 17.93 3.09
N ALA A 110 -20.27 16.65 3.48
CA ALA A 110 -19.98 16.27 4.86
C ALA A 110 -18.55 16.66 5.28
N LEU A 111 -17.56 16.48 4.40
CA LEU A 111 -16.19 16.95 4.64
C LEU A 111 -16.13 18.48 4.77
N ASP A 112 -16.87 19.23 3.95
CA ASP A 112 -16.92 20.69 4.05
C ASP A 112 -17.59 21.16 5.34
N ALA A 113 -18.60 20.43 5.80
CA ALA A 113 -19.30 20.74 7.04
C ALA A 113 -18.48 20.41 8.30
N ASP A 114 -17.82 19.24 8.34
CA ASP A 114 -17.14 18.74 9.55
C ASP A 114 -15.94 17.81 9.26
N ALA A 115 -14.99 18.25 8.45
CA ALA A 115 -13.75 17.51 8.18
C ALA A 115 -12.97 17.16 9.46
N SER A 116 -12.94 18.05 10.44
CA SER A 116 -12.17 17.86 11.68
C SER A 116 -12.65 16.66 12.48
N HIS A 117 -13.98 16.47 12.59
CA HIS A 117 -14.54 15.33 13.29
C HIS A 117 -14.50 14.05 12.43
N LEU A 118 -14.94 14.14 11.17
CA LEU A 118 -15.10 12.97 10.30
C LEU A 118 -13.76 12.40 9.86
N ALA A 119 -12.82 13.27 9.51
CA ALA A 119 -11.59 12.92 8.82
C ALA A 119 -10.34 13.35 9.60
N GLY A 120 -10.38 13.64 10.90
CA GLY A 120 -9.27 14.29 11.62
C GLY A 120 -7.85 13.70 11.51
N ALA A 121 -7.66 12.44 11.09
CA ALA A 121 -6.34 11.86 10.79
C ALA A 121 -6.02 11.77 9.27
N LEU A 122 -6.89 12.32 8.45
CA LEU A 122 -6.86 12.39 6.99
C LEU A 122 -6.99 13.85 6.56
N ARG A 123 -6.30 14.24 5.50
CA ARG A 123 -6.45 15.56 4.87
C ARG A 123 -6.85 15.38 3.42
N VAL A 124 -7.75 16.24 2.94
CA VAL A 124 -8.03 16.32 1.50
C VAL A 124 -6.79 16.87 0.81
N SER A 125 -6.15 16.05 -0.03
CA SER A 125 -4.94 16.45 -0.77
C SER A 125 -5.23 16.86 -2.20
N ARG A 126 -6.26 16.25 -2.81
CA ARG A 126 -6.76 16.62 -4.14
C ARG A 126 -8.28 16.56 -4.16
N ARG A 127 -8.88 17.51 -4.86
CA ARG A 127 -10.32 17.55 -5.08
C ARG A 127 -10.61 17.97 -6.51
N SER A 128 -11.52 17.23 -7.13
CA SER A 128 -12.10 17.48 -8.43
C SER A 128 -13.56 17.01 -8.39
N TRP A 129 -14.32 17.34 -9.42
CA TRP A 129 -15.72 16.92 -9.53
C TRP A 129 -15.90 15.39 -9.60
N LYS A 130 -14.91 14.65 -10.11
CA LYS A 130 -14.93 13.18 -10.22
C LYS A 130 -14.15 12.42 -9.15
N ARG A 131 -13.34 13.12 -8.36
CA ARG A 131 -12.36 12.47 -7.47
C ARG A 131 -12.00 13.37 -6.30
N VAL A 132 -12.00 12.77 -5.11
CA VAL A 132 -11.39 13.32 -3.91
C VAL A 132 -10.35 12.35 -3.40
N THR A 133 -9.17 12.87 -3.07
CA THR A 133 -8.08 12.09 -2.46
C THR A 133 -7.86 12.57 -1.03
N LEU A 134 -7.82 11.63 -0.10
CA LEU A 134 -7.57 11.84 1.32
C LEU A 134 -6.27 11.14 1.69
N ASP A 135 -5.28 11.88 2.17
CA ASP A 135 -3.99 11.30 2.63
C ASP A 135 -3.87 11.43 4.15
N ALA A 136 -3.16 10.51 4.80
CA ALA A 136 -2.88 10.58 6.23
C ALA A 136 -2.20 11.92 6.62
N THR A 137 -2.65 12.55 7.71
CA THR A 137 -2.14 13.86 8.17
C THR A 137 -0.71 13.77 8.71
N ALA A 138 -0.37 12.64 9.35
CA ALA A 138 0.95 12.34 9.87
C ALA A 138 1.38 10.96 9.41
N PRO A 139 2.70 10.72 9.23
CA PRO A 139 3.19 9.40 8.91
C PRO A 139 2.98 8.47 10.11
N VAL A 140 2.30 7.34 9.88
CA VAL A 140 2.07 6.30 10.91
C VAL A 140 3.00 5.10 10.71
N ARG A 141 3.86 5.18 9.67
CA ARG A 141 4.82 4.17 9.21
C ARG A 141 5.35 3.24 10.31
N ARG A 142 5.05 1.95 10.14
CA ARG A 142 6.00 0.89 10.49
C ARG A 142 6.79 0.53 9.24
N SER A 143 7.93 1.17 9.02
CA SER A 143 8.95 0.51 8.20
C SER A 143 9.31 -0.77 8.94
N SER A 144 8.90 -1.92 8.42
CA SER A 144 9.49 -3.18 8.85
C SER A 144 11.00 -3.04 8.59
N ARG A 145 11.81 -3.24 9.64
CA ARG A 145 13.26 -3.28 9.44
C ARG A 145 13.54 -4.35 8.39
N PRO A 146 14.44 -4.12 7.43
CA PRO A 146 14.81 -5.15 6.47
C PRO A 146 15.15 -6.43 7.24
N PRO A 147 14.68 -7.61 6.79
CA PRO A 147 14.95 -8.85 7.48
C PRO A 147 16.46 -8.98 7.68
N ARG A 148 16.89 -9.27 8.92
CA ARG A 148 18.30 -9.53 9.19
C ARG A 148 18.65 -10.84 8.50
N ILE A 149 19.27 -10.74 7.33
CA ILE A 149 19.89 -11.88 6.67
C ILE A 149 20.99 -12.34 7.63
N SER A 150 20.93 -13.60 8.09
CA SER A 150 22.03 -14.15 8.88
C SER A 150 23.27 -14.24 8.01
N ASP A 151 24.46 -14.05 8.61
CA ASP A 151 25.73 -14.20 7.88
C ASP A 151 25.90 -15.60 7.26
N THR A 152 25.18 -16.59 7.78
CA THR A 152 25.11 -17.96 7.28
C THR A 152 24.19 -18.17 6.08
N SER A 153 23.34 -17.19 5.74
CA SER A 153 22.36 -17.26 4.64
C SER A 153 22.89 -16.69 3.32
N LEU A 154 24.14 -16.20 3.30
CA LEU A 154 24.82 -15.87 2.06
C LEU A 154 25.14 -17.16 1.30
N VAL A 155 24.43 -17.41 0.19
CA VAL A 155 24.84 -18.41 -0.81
C VAL A 155 26.10 -17.87 -1.51
N ALA A 156 27.24 -17.97 -0.85
CA ALA A 156 28.54 -17.86 -1.48
C ALA A 156 28.95 -19.27 -1.94
N VAL A 157 28.43 -19.71 -3.08
CA VAL A 157 29.07 -20.78 -3.83
C VAL A 157 29.61 -20.19 -5.13
N ARG A 158 30.77 -19.56 -5.02
CA ARG A 158 31.74 -19.58 -6.11
C ARG A 158 32.92 -20.41 -5.64
N THR A 159 32.95 -21.66 -6.07
CA THR A 159 34.17 -22.48 -6.01
C THR A 159 35.30 -21.69 -6.69
N PRO A 160 36.48 -21.57 -6.06
CA PRO A 160 37.64 -20.96 -6.71
C PRO A 160 37.93 -21.69 -8.02
N LEU A 161 38.21 -20.95 -9.10
CA LEU A 161 38.71 -21.57 -10.33
C LEU A 161 39.99 -22.37 -10.01
N PRO A 162 40.15 -23.59 -10.56
CA PRO A 162 41.38 -24.35 -10.38
C PRO A 162 42.58 -23.54 -10.90
N LYS A 163 43.69 -23.58 -10.14
CA LYS A 163 44.92 -22.87 -10.50
C LYS A 163 45.39 -23.29 -11.89
N PRO A 164 45.83 -22.36 -12.76
CA PRO A 164 46.35 -22.71 -14.07
C PRO A 164 47.56 -23.64 -13.91
N THR A 165 47.56 -24.74 -14.63
CA THR A 165 48.70 -25.66 -14.73
C THR A 165 49.95 -24.90 -15.22
N PRO A 166 51.14 -25.22 -14.68
CA PRO A 166 52.37 -24.56 -15.10
C PRO A 166 52.59 -24.77 -16.61
N LYS A 167 52.83 -23.67 -17.33
CA LYS A 167 53.22 -23.71 -18.74
C LYS A 167 54.50 -24.53 -18.88
N ARG A 168 54.48 -25.53 -19.76
CA ARG A 168 55.67 -26.26 -20.21
C ARG A 168 56.71 -25.23 -20.68
N PRO A 169 57.99 -25.33 -20.29
CA PRO A 169 59.00 -24.39 -20.77
C PRO A 169 59.08 -24.48 -22.29
N SER A 170 58.98 -23.33 -22.95
CA SER A 170 59.27 -23.19 -24.37
C SER A 170 60.75 -23.46 -24.58
N VAL A 171 61.06 -24.48 -25.37
CA VAL A 171 62.40 -24.67 -25.94
C VAL A 171 62.60 -23.51 -26.91
N THR A 172 63.48 -22.58 -26.55
CA THR A 172 64.06 -21.60 -27.49
C THR A 172 65.10 -22.32 -28.33
N ASP A 173 64.73 -22.75 -29.53
CA ASP A 173 65.68 -23.03 -30.60
C ASP A 173 65.97 -21.71 -31.32
N GLU A 174 67.01 -21.01 -30.87
CA GLU A 174 67.68 -19.97 -31.65
C GLU A 174 69.14 -20.37 -31.84
N ALA A 175 69.42 -21.13 -32.90
CA ALA A 175 70.75 -21.21 -33.50
C ALA A 175 70.69 -21.81 -34.91
N SER A 176 70.36 -21.00 -35.92
CA SER A 176 71.29 -20.73 -37.03
C SER A 176 70.55 -20.03 -38.16
N ILE A 177 70.93 -18.78 -38.31
CA ILE A 177 70.67 -17.90 -39.43
C ILE A 177 71.33 -18.51 -40.68
N ASP A 178 70.53 -18.68 -41.72
CA ASP A 178 70.97 -18.97 -43.08
C ASP A 178 71.60 -17.71 -43.70
N ALA A 179 72.82 -17.85 -44.21
CA ALA A 179 73.41 -16.91 -45.16
C ALA A 179 74.45 -17.67 -46.01
N GLY A 180 73.93 -18.36 -47.02
CA GLY A 180 74.69 -18.76 -48.20
C GLY A 180 75.27 -17.57 -48.97
N TRP A 181 76.37 -17.86 -49.65
CA TRP A 181 77.25 -16.98 -50.41
C TRP A 181 76.73 -16.62 -51.80
N ASP A 182 77.19 -15.48 -52.33
CA ASP A 182 77.56 -15.11 -53.72
C ASP A 182 77.42 -13.56 -53.83
N GLU A 183 78.42 -12.74 -54.21
CA GLU A 183 79.33 -12.72 -55.37
C GLU A 183 80.67 -12.04 -55.04
#